data_AF-A0A2W6TRD5-F1
#
_entry.id   AF-A0A2W6TRD5-F1
#
_cell.length_a   1.000
_cell.length_b   1.000
_cell.length_c   1.000
_cell.angle_alpha   90.00
_cell.angle_beta   90.00
_cell.angle_gamma   90.00
#
_symmetry.space_group_name_H-M   'P 1'
#
loop_
_entity.id
_entity.type
_entity.pdbx_description
1 polymer ?
#
loop_
_entity_poly.entity_id
_entity_poly.type
_entity_poly.pdbx_seq_one_letter_code
_entity_poly.pdbx_strand_id
1 'polypeptide(L)'
;METQKFSYDNSIVRAFLYATIVFGLIGFTFGLTAALMLFYPELPEFLFGTDDTTIKSLASGNIQGLINTHGAFGFGRIRMLHTNTVIFAFVCNIVYTGIYYSLQRLLKTRMYSDTLSWLHFWTWQFMIVATFVTFFMGINTSKEYAEHEWPIDILITVSWVVFGINMFGTI
;
A
#
# COMPACT_ATOMS: atom_id res chain seq x y z
N MET A 1 -33.51 20.20 26.76
CA MET A 1 -32.93 19.02 26.08
C MET A 1 -31.47 18.95 26.49
N GLU A 2 -31.08 17.97 27.30
CA GLU A 2 -29.65 17.79 27.60
C GLU A 2 -28.92 17.34 26.33
N THR A 3 -27.86 18.06 25.98
CA THR A 3 -27.03 17.72 24.83
C THR A 3 -26.18 16.50 25.17
N GLN A 4 -26.54 15.33 24.64
CA GLN A 4 -25.72 14.14 24.76
C GLN A 4 -24.34 14.39 24.12
N LYS A 5 -23.28 14.36 24.93
CA LYS A 5 -21.91 14.55 24.48
C LYS A 5 -21.31 13.19 24.12
N PHE A 6 -21.09 12.95 22.84
CA PHE A 6 -20.41 11.77 22.34
C PHE A 6 -18.91 12.05 22.13
N SER A 7 -18.06 11.14 22.56
CA SER A 7 -16.62 11.20 22.34
C SER A 7 -16.21 10.16 21.29
N TYR A 8 -15.47 10.60 20.28
CA TYR A 8 -15.08 9.79 19.12
C TYR A 8 -13.56 9.69 19.03
N ASP A 9 -13.06 8.51 18.67
CA ASP A 9 -11.65 8.35 18.35
C ASP A 9 -11.38 8.73 16.90
N ASN A 10 -10.94 9.98 16.70
CA ASN A 10 -10.52 10.49 15.40
C ASN A 10 -9.01 10.34 15.16
N SER A 11 -8.24 9.84 16.14
CA SER A 11 -6.79 9.68 15.98
C SER A 11 -6.48 8.61 14.94
N ILE A 12 -7.15 7.46 15.04
CA ILE A 12 -7.01 6.36 14.10
C ILE A 12 -7.49 6.73 12.69
N VAL A 13 -8.59 7.48 12.60
CA VAL A 13 -9.13 7.97 11.31
C VAL A 13 -8.11 8.87 10.62
N ARG A 14 -7.47 9.77 11.37
CA ARG A 14 -6.42 10.65 10.81
C ARG A 14 -5.19 9.85 10.38
N ALA A 15 -4.80 8.83 11.13
CA ALA A 15 -3.68 7.97 10.77
C ALA A 15 -3.91 7.26 9.43
N PHE A 16 -5.09 6.63 9.25
CA PHE A 16 -5.47 6.01 7.97
C PHE A 16 -5.61 7.02 6.83
N LEU A 17 -6.10 8.24 7.12
CA LEU A 17 -6.19 9.30 6.12
C LEU A 17 -4.80 9.77 5.65
N TYR A 18 -3.85 9.96 6.57
CA TYR A 18 -2.49 10.33 6.20
C TYR A 18 -1.80 9.21 5.41
N ALA A 19 -1.95 7.95 5.85
CA ALA A 19 -1.45 6.80 5.11
C ALA A 19 -2.02 6.75 3.69
N THR A 20 -3.33 6.96 3.54
CA THR A 20 -4.00 7.04 2.24
C THR A 20 -3.34 8.05 1.30
N ILE A 21 -3.10 9.27 1.78
CA ILE A 21 -2.52 10.33 0.93
C ILE A 21 -1.11 9.92 0.47
N VAL A 22 -0.30 9.39 1.39
CA VAL A 22 1.07 8.94 1.10
C VAL A 22 1.06 7.81 0.07
N PHE A 23 0.31 6.74 0.32
CA PHE A 23 0.27 5.58 -0.58
C PHE A 23 -0.44 5.88 -1.90
N GLY A 24 -1.39 6.81 -1.91
CA GLY A 24 -2.01 7.32 -3.13
C GLY A 24 -0.97 7.94 -4.05
N LEU A 25 -0.18 8.88 -3.53
CA LEU A 25 0.91 9.51 -4.29
C LEU A 25 1.88 8.45 -4.84
N ILE A 26 2.33 7.53 -3.99
CA ILE A 26 3.26 6.45 -4.39
C ILE A 26 2.64 5.55 -5.47
N GLY A 27 1.41 5.08 -5.28
CA GLY A 27 0.73 4.18 -6.22
C GLY A 27 0.46 4.82 -7.57
N PHE A 28 0.05 6.09 -7.60
CA PHE A 28 -0.15 6.83 -8.84
C PHE A 28 1.16 7.14 -9.56
N THR A 29 2.25 7.41 -8.82
CA THR A 29 3.59 7.55 -9.42
C THR A 29 4.00 6.25 -10.14
N PHE A 30 3.87 5.08 -9.50
CA PHE A 30 4.17 3.81 -10.16
C PHE A 30 3.27 3.54 -11.36
N GLY A 31 2.00 3.93 -11.29
CA GLY A 31 1.07 3.80 -12.42
C GLY A 31 1.48 4.66 -13.61
N LEU A 32 1.87 5.90 -13.36
CA LEU A 32 2.39 6.80 -14.38
C LEU A 32 3.68 6.25 -14.99
N THR A 33 4.60 5.74 -14.17
CA THR A 33 5.84 5.11 -14.64
C THR A 33 5.54 3.88 -15.51
N ALA A 34 4.63 3.00 -15.09
CA ALA A 34 4.22 1.82 -15.86
C ALA A 34 3.59 2.22 -17.21
N ALA A 35 2.76 3.25 -17.23
CA ALA A 35 2.13 3.76 -18.45
C ALA A 35 3.17 4.30 -19.44
N LEU A 36 4.17 5.04 -18.94
CA LEU A 36 5.25 5.55 -19.79
C LEU A 36 6.14 4.41 -20.33
N MET A 37 6.39 3.36 -19.56
CA MET A 37 7.16 2.19 -20.01
C MET A 37 6.52 1.46 -21.20
N LEU A 38 5.20 1.55 -21.38
CA LEU A 38 4.54 0.96 -22.55
C LEU A 38 4.91 1.68 -23.87
N PHE A 39 5.29 2.95 -23.79
CA PHE A 39 5.66 3.77 -24.95
C PHE A 39 7.19 3.97 -25.06
N TYR A 40 7.87 4.11 -23.93
CA TYR A 40 9.33 4.17 -23.81
C TYR A 40 9.82 3.05 -22.87
N PRO A 41 10.04 1.83 -23.38
CA PRO A 41 10.48 0.69 -22.57
C PRO A 41 11.82 0.91 -21.85
N GLU A 42 12.67 1.78 -22.40
CA GLU A 42 14.01 2.13 -21.88
C GLU A 42 13.97 3.19 -20.76
N LEU A 43 12.79 3.60 -20.28
CA LEU A 43 12.63 4.64 -19.26
C LEU A 43 13.40 4.38 -17.94
N PRO A 44 13.48 3.15 -17.41
CA PRO A 44 14.33 2.85 -16.26
C PRO A 44 15.81 3.06 -16.52
N GLU A 45 16.28 2.68 -17.71
CA GLU A 45 17.67 2.78 -18.15
C GLU A 45 18.06 4.24 -18.39
N PHE A 46 17.12 5.04 -18.90
CA PHE A 46 17.25 6.49 -19.06
C PHE A 46 17.34 7.24 -17.72
N LEU A 47 16.56 6.84 -16.71
CA LEU A 47 16.49 7.52 -15.41
C LEU A 47 17.59 7.12 -14.44
N PHE A 48 17.97 5.84 -14.41
CA PHE A 48 18.84 5.30 -13.36
C PHE A 48 20.27 4.98 -13.81
N GLY A 49 20.56 4.92 -15.12
CA GLY A 49 21.89 4.57 -15.63
C GLY A 49 21.96 3.22 -16.32
N THR A 50 22.66 3.14 -17.43
CA THR A 50 23.00 1.88 -18.10
C THR A 50 24.43 1.92 -18.64
N ASP A 51 25.10 0.78 -18.66
CA ASP A 51 26.42 0.56 -19.25
C ASP A 51 26.36 0.44 -20.79
N ASP A 52 25.16 0.51 -21.39
CA ASP A 52 24.98 0.54 -22.85
C ASP A 52 25.26 1.94 -23.42
N THR A 53 26.32 2.04 -24.23
CA THR A 53 26.77 3.28 -24.88
C THR A 53 25.78 3.88 -25.88
N THR A 54 24.71 3.18 -26.24
CA THR A 54 23.66 3.67 -27.16
C THR A 54 22.57 4.47 -26.47
N ILE A 55 22.44 4.37 -25.13
CA ILE A 55 21.39 5.03 -24.34
C ILE A 55 22.00 6.22 -23.59
N LYS A 56 21.49 7.43 -23.87
CA LYS A 56 21.90 8.64 -23.15
C LYS A 56 21.23 8.70 -21.77
N SER A 57 21.87 8.09 -20.76
CA SER A 57 21.42 8.15 -19.37
C SER A 57 21.54 9.57 -18.78
N LEU A 58 20.55 9.97 -17.97
CA LEU A 58 20.57 11.20 -17.18
C LEU A 58 21.43 11.10 -15.90
N ALA A 59 21.75 9.88 -15.46
CA ALA A 59 22.53 9.61 -14.24
C ALA A 59 23.68 8.64 -14.53
N SER A 60 24.90 9.01 -14.12
CA SER A 60 26.08 8.13 -14.18
C SER A 60 26.16 7.34 -12.88
N GLY A 61 25.59 6.12 -12.86
CA GLY A 61 25.54 5.26 -11.70
C GLY A 61 25.80 3.80 -12.04
N ASN A 62 26.83 3.21 -11.42
CA ASN A 62 27.21 1.79 -11.51
C ASN A 62 26.21 0.88 -10.74
N ILE A 63 24.93 0.89 -11.10
CA ILE A 63 23.89 0.03 -10.47
C ILE A 63 23.21 -0.86 -11.54
N GLN A 64 23.99 -1.36 -12.49
CA GLN A 64 23.54 -2.17 -13.63
C GLN A 64 22.66 -3.37 -13.21
N GLY A 65 22.93 -3.97 -12.05
CA GLY A 65 22.18 -5.12 -11.52
C GLY A 65 20.73 -4.83 -11.09
N LEU A 66 20.39 -3.58 -10.75
CA LEU A 66 19.01 -3.19 -10.39
C LEU A 66 18.24 -2.53 -11.55
N ILE A 67 18.93 -2.09 -12.60
CA ILE A 67 18.39 -1.22 -13.66
C ILE A 67 18.12 -1.95 -14.98
N ASN A 68 18.73 -3.12 -15.21
CA ASN A 68 18.47 -3.91 -16.42
C ASN A 68 16.96 -4.12 -16.65
N THR A 69 16.55 -4.32 -17.91
CA THR A 69 15.14 -4.56 -18.32
C THR A 69 14.44 -5.70 -17.56
N HIS A 70 15.20 -6.64 -16.97
CA HIS A 70 14.74 -7.74 -16.10
C HIS A 70 14.98 -7.54 -14.59
N GLY A 71 15.52 -6.38 -14.22
CA GLY A 71 15.87 -5.96 -12.86
C GLY A 71 14.66 -5.49 -12.04
N ALA A 72 14.95 -4.81 -10.94
CA ALA A 72 13.96 -4.39 -9.95
C ALA A 72 12.89 -3.43 -10.53
N PHE A 73 13.25 -2.63 -11.53
CA PHE A 73 12.39 -1.63 -12.16
C PHE A 73 11.81 -2.06 -13.53
N GLY A 74 11.87 -3.35 -13.89
CA GLY A 74 11.24 -3.83 -15.12
C GLY A 74 9.72 -3.71 -15.10
N PHE A 75 9.10 -3.53 -16.28
CA PHE A 75 7.64 -3.33 -16.42
C PHE A 75 6.81 -4.37 -15.67
N GLY A 76 7.22 -5.65 -15.73
CA GLY A 76 6.54 -6.74 -15.02
C GLY A 76 6.44 -6.50 -13.51
N ARG A 77 7.54 -6.08 -12.87
CA ARG A 77 7.58 -5.82 -11.42
C ARG A 77 6.85 -4.53 -11.05
N ILE A 78 7.04 -3.47 -11.84
CA ILE A 78 6.37 -2.18 -11.61
C ILE A 78 4.86 -2.30 -11.75
N ARG A 79 4.34 -3.14 -12.66
CA ARG A 79 2.91 -3.44 -12.74
C ARG A 79 2.40 -4.06 -11.45
N MET A 80 3.04 -5.12 -10.96
CA MET A 80 2.63 -5.81 -9.72
C MET A 80 2.70 -4.86 -8.53
N LEU A 81 3.73 -4.02 -8.48
CA LEU A 81 3.92 -3.03 -7.43
C LEU A 81 2.85 -1.93 -7.50
N HIS A 82 2.51 -1.44 -8.69
CA HIS A 82 1.43 -0.47 -8.89
C HIS A 82 0.08 -1.02 -8.46
N THR A 83 -0.35 -2.17 -9.00
CA THR A 83 -1.69 -2.75 -8.72
C THR A 83 -1.87 -2.99 -7.23
N ASN A 84 -0.87 -3.57 -6.58
CA ASN A 84 -0.92 -3.82 -5.15
C ASN A 84 -0.93 -2.53 -4.31
N THR A 85 -0.07 -1.56 -4.65
CA THR A 85 -0.04 -0.28 -3.93
C THR A 85 -1.36 0.45 -4.04
N VAL A 86 -1.96 0.50 -5.22
CA VAL A 86 -3.23 1.21 -5.40
C VAL A 86 -4.37 0.51 -4.68
N ILE A 87 -4.43 -0.82 -4.69
CA ILE A 87 -5.55 -1.55 -4.07
C ILE A 87 -5.37 -1.66 -2.56
N PHE A 88 -4.29 -2.30 -2.11
CA PHE A 88 -4.12 -2.63 -0.69
C PHE A 88 -3.59 -1.45 0.12
N ALA A 89 -2.75 -0.59 -0.47
CA ALA A 89 -2.18 0.55 0.25
C ALA A 89 -3.02 1.83 0.11
N PHE A 90 -3.64 2.10 -1.04
CA PHE A 90 -4.48 3.29 -1.21
C PHE A 90 -5.95 3.01 -0.93
N VAL A 91 -6.61 2.14 -1.70
CA VAL A 91 -8.06 1.89 -1.60
C VAL A 91 -8.45 1.32 -0.24
N CYS A 92 -7.74 0.30 0.28
CA CYS A 92 -8.09 -0.27 1.58
C CYS A 92 -7.91 0.74 2.73
N ASN A 93 -6.86 1.57 2.72
CA ASN A 93 -6.69 2.62 3.74
C ASN A 93 -7.84 3.67 3.67
N ILE A 94 -8.36 3.98 2.47
CA ILE A 94 -9.57 4.82 2.30
C ILE A 94 -10.78 4.14 2.94
N VAL A 95 -10.99 2.86 2.62
CA VAL A 95 -12.12 2.09 3.14
C VAL A 95 -12.07 2.04 4.67
N TYR A 96 -10.91 1.77 5.25
CA TYR A 96 -10.76 1.75 6.72
C TYR A 96 -10.97 3.12 7.35
N THR A 97 -10.49 4.20 6.72
CA THR A 97 -10.82 5.58 7.14
C THR A 97 -12.33 5.78 7.17
N GLY A 98 -13.01 5.37 6.10
CA GLY A 98 -14.46 5.47 5.97
C GLY A 98 -15.20 4.67 7.03
N ILE A 99 -14.79 3.43 7.29
CA ILE A 99 -15.43 2.56 8.29
C ILE A 99 -15.22 3.11 9.70
N TYR A 100 -13.98 3.39 10.11
CA TYR A 100 -13.72 3.92 11.46
C TYR A 100 -14.37 5.28 11.70
N TYR A 101 -14.51 6.11 10.66
CA TYR A 101 -15.24 7.37 10.75
C TYR A 101 -16.76 7.19 10.83
N SER A 102 -17.33 6.38 9.94
CA SER A 102 -18.78 6.21 9.79
C SER A 102 -19.38 5.38 10.93
N LEU A 103 -18.74 4.28 11.33
CA LEU A 103 -19.26 3.34 12.33
C LEU A 103 -19.53 4.04 13.67
N GLN A 104 -18.53 4.81 14.15
CA GLN A 104 -18.66 5.57 15.40
C GLN A 104 -19.83 6.56 15.36
N ARG A 105 -20.07 7.22 14.22
CA ARG A 105 -21.09 8.27 14.06
C ARG A 105 -22.50 7.70 13.83
N LEU A 106 -22.58 6.58 13.11
CA LEU A 106 -23.85 5.89 12.87
C LEU A 106 -24.39 5.28 14.16
N LEU A 107 -23.52 4.64 14.93
CA LEU A 107 -23.88 3.99 16.19
C LEU A 107 -23.84 4.94 17.40
N LYS A 108 -23.31 6.16 17.21
CA LYS A 108 -23.11 7.17 18.26
C LYS A 108 -22.33 6.60 19.46
N THR A 109 -21.36 5.74 19.19
CA THR A 109 -20.52 5.09 20.20
C THR A 109 -19.06 5.15 19.81
N ARG A 110 -18.17 5.07 20.81
CA ARG A 110 -16.72 4.94 20.57
C ARG A 110 -16.42 3.53 20.08
N MET A 111 -15.34 3.36 19.32
CA MET A 111 -14.85 2.03 18.95
C MET A 111 -14.65 1.15 20.18
N TYR A 112 -14.97 -0.14 20.02
CA TYR A 112 -14.86 -1.16 21.07
C TYR A 112 -13.49 -1.16 21.77
N SER A 113 -12.41 -1.10 20.99
CA SER A 113 -11.06 -1.00 21.54
C SER A 113 -10.14 -0.14 20.69
N ASP A 114 -9.57 0.90 21.31
CA ASP A 114 -8.54 1.74 20.68
C ASP A 114 -7.27 0.92 20.39
N THR A 115 -6.91 -0.04 21.26
CA THR A 115 -5.69 -0.85 21.08
C THR A 115 -5.81 -1.79 19.89
N LEU A 116 -6.98 -2.41 19.68
CA LEU A 116 -7.25 -3.21 18.48
C LEU A 116 -7.25 -2.34 17.22
N SER A 117 -7.77 -1.12 17.31
CA SER A 117 -7.78 -0.15 16.21
C SER A 117 -6.35 0.18 15.76
N TRP A 118 -5.46 0.47 16.70
CA TRP A 118 -4.05 0.75 16.44
C TRP A 118 -3.25 -0.48 16.02
N LEU A 119 -3.55 -1.66 16.58
CA LEU A 119 -2.97 -2.93 16.15
C LEU A 119 -3.30 -3.20 14.68
N HIS A 120 -4.57 -3.01 14.30
CA HIS A 120 -5.01 -3.14 12.91
C HIS A 120 -4.23 -2.18 11.99
N PHE A 121 -4.12 -0.90 12.37
CA PHE A 121 -3.38 0.09 11.58
C PHE A 121 -1.93 -0.31 11.35
N TRP A 122 -1.18 -0.63 12.41
CA TRP A 122 0.24 -0.98 12.28
C TRP A 122 0.47 -2.28 11.54
N THR A 123 -0.39 -3.29 11.76
CA THR A 123 -0.32 -4.55 11.03
C THR A 123 -0.55 -4.34 9.54
N TRP A 124 -1.51 -3.47 9.17
CA TRP A 124 -1.78 -3.11 7.78
C TRP A 124 -0.60 -2.35 7.15
N GLN A 125 -0.02 -1.38 7.85
CA GLN A 125 1.14 -0.64 7.33
C GLN A 125 2.37 -1.55 7.16
N PHE A 126 2.62 -2.45 8.14
CA PHE A 126 3.72 -3.40 8.05
C PHE A 126 3.55 -4.36 6.88
N MET A 127 2.33 -4.84 6.65
CA MET A 127 2.00 -5.67 5.49
C MET A 127 2.34 -4.96 4.17
N ILE A 128 1.89 -3.71 4.00
CA ILE A 128 2.19 -2.91 2.80
C ILE A 128 3.70 -2.82 2.59
N VAL A 129 4.47 -2.45 3.62
CA VAL A 129 5.92 -2.32 3.53
C VAL A 129 6.58 -3.66 3.20
N ALA A 130 6.14 -4.75 3.82
CA ALA A 130 6.64 -6.09 3.53
C ALA A 130 6.41 -6.46 2.06
N THR A 131 5.20 -6.21 1.53
CA THR A 131 4.88 -6.51 0.13
C THR A 131 5.72 -5.69 -0.85
N PHE A 132 5.99 -4.42 -0.53
CA PHE A 132 6.91 -3.60 -1.33
C PHE A 132 8.29 -4.25 -1.42
N VAL A 133 8.85 -4.67 -0.28
CA VAL A 133 10.17 -5.30 -0.22
C VAL A 133 10.19 -6.61 -1.00
N THR A 134 9.20 -7.49 -0.81
CA THR A 134 9.16 -8.79 -1.51
C THR A 134 9.04 -8.63 -3.02
N PHE A 135 8.23 -7.68 -3.49
CA PHE A 135 8.07 -7.43 -4.93
C PHE A 135 9.32 -6.83 -5.57
N PHE A 136 10.03 -5.95 -4.86
CA PHE A 136 11.34 -5.47 -5.29
C PHE A 136 12.35 -6.63 -5.43
N MET A 137 12.32 -7.57 -4.48
CA MET A 137 13.13 -8.80 -4.53
C MET A 137 12.65 -9.80 -5.60
N GLY A 138 11.51 -9.56 -6.24
CA GLY A 138 10.93 -10.45 -7.26
C GLY A 138 10.27 -11.70 -6.69
N ILE A 139 9.99 -11.72 -5.38
CA ILE A 139 9.32 -12.82 -4.70
C ILE A 139 7.82 -12.54 -4.76
N ASN A 140 7.11 -13.30 -5.59
CA ASN A 140 5.66 -13.19 -5.73
C ASN A 140 5.04 -14.51 -6.17
N THR A 141 3.75 -14.62 -5.89
CA THR A 141 2.87 -15.61 -6.51
C THR A 141 2.37 -15.03 -7.83
N SER A 142 2.40 -15.76 -8.95
CA SER A 142 1.94 -15.25 -10.26
C SER A 142 0.40 -15.13 -10.39
N LYS A 143 -0.31 -14.91 -9.28
CA LYS A 143 -1.76 -14.74 -9.20
C LYS A 143 -2.09 -13.26 -9.03
N GLU A 144 -2.85 -12.68 -9.95
CA GLU A 144 -3.22 -11.27 -9.88
C GLU A 144 -4.04 -10.96 -8.62
N TYR A 145 -3.71 -9.86 -7.94
CA TYR A 145 -4.28 -9.41 -6.66
C TYR A 145 -4.05 -10.34 -5.47
N ALA A 146 -3.30 -11.42 -5.66
CA ALA A 146 -2.84 -12.35 -4.65
C ALA A 146 -1.35 -12.64 -4.86
N GLU A 147 -0.58 -11.61 -5.27
CA GLU A 147 0.83 -11.75 -5.61
C GLU A 147 1.72 -11.95 -4.38
N HIS A 148 1.15 -11.86 -3.19
CA HIS A 148 1.87 -11.91 -1.93
C HIS A 148 2.28 -13.35 -1.63
N GLU A 149 3.33 -13.52 -0.83
CA GLU A 149 3.72 -14.82 -0.33
C GLU A 149 2.89 -15.21 0.90
N TRP A 150 2.81 -16.52 1.14
CA TRP A 150 2.05 -17.11 2.23
C TRP A 150 2.26 -16.47 3.63
N PRO A 151 3.45 -15.96 4.04
CA PRO A 151 3.60 -15.32 5.34
C PRO A 151 2.82 -14.00 5.42
N ILE A 152 2.75 -13.27 4.30
CA ILE A 152 2.02 -12.00 4.23
C ILE A 152 0.52 -12.28 4.16
N ASP A 153 0.09 -13.34 3.46
CA ASP A 153 -1.32 -13.76 3.44
C ASP A 153 -1.86 -14.09 4.84
N ILE A 154 -1.06 -14.78 5.66
CA ILE A 154 -1.40 -15.06 7.06
C ILE A 154 -1.51 -13.75 7.84
N LEU A 155 -0.57 -12.83 7.66
CA LEU A 155 -0.59 -11.53 8.33
C LEU A 155 -1.83 -10.72 7.96
N ILE A 156 -2.20 -10.70 6.67
CA ILE A 156 -3.43 -10.05 6.16
C ILE A 156 -4.65 -10.67 6.85
N THR A 157 -4.71 -11.99 6.92
CA THR A 157 -5.82 -12.72 7.55
C THR A 157 -5.96 -12.34 9.03
N VAL A 158 -4.85 -12.33 9.78
CA VAL A 158 -4.83 -11.91 11.20
C VAL A 158 -5.29 -10.46 11.35
N SER A 159 -4.78 -9.56 10.50
CA SER A 159 -5.16 -8.14 10.48
C SER A 159 -6.67 -7.95 10.27
N TRP A 160 -7.25 -8.71 9.34
CA TRP A 160 -8.68 -8.71 9.05
C TRP A 160 -9.52 -9.25 10.20
N VAL A 161 -9.06 -10.28 10.91
CA VAL A 161 -9.75 -10.81 12.10
C VAL A 161 -9.75 -9.76 13.22
N VAL A 162 -8.61 -9.10 13.48
CA VAL A 162 -8.51 -8.01 14.48
C VAL A 162 -9.47 -6.88 14.13
N PHE A 163 -9.51 -6.47 12.86
CA PHE A 163 -10.44 -5.46 12.36
C PHE A 163 -11.90 -5.91 12.56
N GLY A 164 -12.23 -7.14 12.18
CA GLY A 164 -13.57 -7.72 12.31
C GLY A 164 -14.04 -7.74 13.76
N ILE A 165 -13.24 -8.23 14.70
CA ILE A 165 -13.56 -8.24 16.14
C ILE A 165 -13.87 -6.84 16.63
N ASN A 166 -13.06 -5.85 16.25
CA ASN A 166 -13.23 -4.47 16.68
C ASN A 166 -14.51 -3.84 16.08
N MET A 167 -14.79 -4.11 14.80
CA MET A 167 -15.99 -3.63 14.11
C MET A 167 -17.25 -4.26 14.71
N PHE A 168 -17.30 -5.59 14.84
CA PHE A 168 -18.45 -6.30 15.40
C PHE A 168 -18.66 -6.00 16.88
N GLY A 169 -17.60 -5.78 17.67
CA GLY A 169 -17.73 -5.36 19.06
C GLY A 169 -18.24 -3.93 19.24
N THR A 170 -18.23 -3.11 18.17
CA THR A 170 -18.75 -1.73 18.19
C THR A 170 -20.22 -1.67 17.82
N ILE A 171 -20.69 -2.63 17.01
CA ILE A 171 -22.11 -2.83 16.63
C ILE A 171 -22.87 -3.45 17.79
#